data_AF-A0A494X1I8-F1
#
_entry.id   AF-A0A494X1I8-F1
#
_cell.length_a   1.000
_cell.length_b   1.000
_cell.length_c   1.000
_cell.angle_alpha   90.00
_cell.angle_beta   90.00
_cell.angle_gamma   90.00
#
_symmetry.space_group_name_H-M   'P 1'
#
loop_
_entity.id
_entity.type
_entity.pdbx_description
1 polymer ?
#
loop_
_entity_poly.entity_id
_entity_poly.type
_entity_poly.pdbx_seq_one_letter_code
_entity_poly.pdbx_strand_id
1 'polypeptide(L)' 'MWTVVYIAPNKKEATRIQNILSNEGILVKLRELSPTHCGHNCSVEILVPEAEVDEALEIINTI' A
#
# COMPACT_ATOMS: atom_id res chain seq x y z
N MET A 1 3.13 -2.68 15.40
CA MET A 1 2.48 -3.72 14.57
C MET A 1 2.36 -3.18 13.14
N TRP A 2 2.27 -4.04 12.11
CA TRP A 2 2.00 -3.60 10.73
C TRP A 2 0.52 -3.77 10.44
N THR A 3 -0.10 -2.75 9.88
CA THR A 3 -1.53 -2.75 9.53
C THR A 3 -1.73 -2.59 8.04
N VAL A 4 -2.82 -3.11 7.50
CA VAL A 4 -3.19 -2.93 6.09
C VAL A 4 -4.08 -1.70 6.00
N VAL A 5 -3.63 -0.66 5.30
CA VAL A 5 -4.40 0.58 5.09
C VAL A 5 -5.10 0.63 3.75
N TYR A 6 -4.60 -0.11 2.76
CA TYR A 6 -5.17 -0.12 1.41
C TYR A 6 -4.85 -1.43 0.69
N ILE A 7 -5.73 -1.82 -0.23
CA ILE A 7 -5.53 -2.98 -1.11
C ILE A 7 -5.65 -2.48 -2.54
N ALA A 8 -4.51 -2.35 -3.20
CA ALA A 8 -4.46 -1.94 -4.59
C ALA A 8 -4.83 -3.12 -5.51
N PRO A 9 -5.60 -2.89 -6.59
CA PRO A 9 -5.99 -3.95 -7.51
C PRO A 9 -4.82 -4.46 -8.37
N ASN A 10 -3.78 -3.62 -8.56
CA ASN A 10 -2.60 -3.91 -9.36
C ASN A 10 -1.32 -3.41 -8.67
N LYS A 11 -0.20 -4.06 -8.97
CA LYS A 11 1.14 -3.65 -8.49
C LYS A 11 1.49 -2.22 -8.85
N LYS A 12 1.10 -1.74 -10.03
CA LYS A 12 1.38 -0.37 -10.49
C LYS A 12 0.78 0.69 -9.55
N GLU A 13 -0.48 0.52 -9.16
CA GLU A 13 -1.14 1.41 -8.22
C GLU A 13 -0.53 1.29 -6.82
N ALA A 14 -0.20 0.07 -6.39
CA ALA A 14 0.46 -0.18 -5.11
C ALA A 14 1.81 0.55 -5.01
N THR A 15 2.63 0.49 -6.06
CA THR A 15 3.92 1.19 -6.14
C THR A 15 3.72 2.71 -6.18
N ARG A 16 2.68 3.20 -6.86
CA ARG A 16 2.37 4.64 -6.87
C ARG A 16 2.06 5.14 -5.45
N ILE A 17 1.17 4.45 -4.73
CA ILE A 17 0.80 4.82 -3.36
C ILE A 17 2.00 4.68 -2.42
N GLN A 18 2.79 3.61 -2.55
CA GLN A 18 4.04 3.46 -1.80
C GLN A 18 4.98 4.65 -2.01
N ASN A 19 5.19 5.09 -3.25
CA ASN A 19 6.06 6.23 -3.53
C ASN A 19 5.55 7.53 -2.90
N ILE A 20 4.24 7.77 -2.93
CA ILE A 20 3.64 8.96 -2.32
C ILE A 20 3.87 8.94 -0.81
N LEU A 21 3.48 7.86 -0.15
CA LEU A 21 3.64 7.68 1.29
C LEU A 21 5.12 7.73 1.72
N SER A 22 6.03 7.10 0.97
CA SER A 22 7.46 7.15 1.26
C SER A 22 8.10 8.51 0.99
N ASN A 23 7.50 9.37 0.15
CA ASN A 23 7.94 10.75 -0.03
C ASN A 23 7.63 11.61 1.21
N GLU A 24 6.47 11.37 1.82
CA GLU A 24 6.07 12.01 3.08
C GLU A 24 6.83 11.46 4.30
N GLY A 25 7.71 10.46 4.12
CA GLY A 25 8.51 9.87 5.19
C GLY A 25 7.87 8.64 5.86
N ILE A 26 6.72 8.19 5.36
CA ILE A 26 5.99 7.05 5.92
C ILE A 26 6.60 5.73 5.43
N LEU A 27 6.81 4.81 6.37
CA LEU A 27 7.32 3.48 6.07
C LEU A 27 6.21 2.60 5.48
N VAL A 28 6.42 2.10 4.26
CA VAL A 28 5.42 1.29 3.55
C VAL A 28 5.99 -0.06 3.16
N LYS A 29 5.22 -1.11 3.43
CA LYS A 29 5.51 -2.48 3.00
C LYS A 29 4.43 -2.96 2.06
N LEU A 30 4.82 -3.45 0.89
CA LEU A 30 3.90 -4.05 -0.07
C LEU A 30 3.84 -5.57 0.14
N ARG A 31 2.64 -6.14 0.15
CA ARG A 31 2.41 -7.59 0.22
C ARG A 31 1.50 -8.02 -0.92
N GLU A 32 2.02 -8.81 -1.85
CA GLU A 32 1.26 -9.34 -2.98
C GLU A 32 0.43 -10.56 -2.51
N LEU A 33 -0.86 -10.59 -2.85
CA LEU A 33 -1.79 -11.60 -2.30
C LEU A 33 -1.71 -12.99 -2.94
N SER A 34 -1.02 -13.16 -4.07
CA SER A 34 -0.79 -14.48 -4.66
C SER A 34 0.12 -14.36 -5.88
N PRO A 35 1.41 -14.72 -5.80
CA PRO A 35 2.34 -14.62 -6.94
C PRO A 35 2.08 -15.68 -8.02
N THR A 36 1.33 -16.75 -7.74
CA THR A 36 1.27 -17.96 -8.58
C THR A 36 0.01 -18.12 -9.44
N HIS A 37 -1.07 -17.34 -9.22
CA HIS A 37 -2.37 -17.61 -9.87
C HIS A 37 -3.13 -16.40 -10.42
N CYS A 38 -2.60 -15.18 -10.32
CA CYS A 38 -3.28 -13.99 -10.85
C CYS A 38 -2.56 -13.49 -12.11
N GLY A 39 -3.08 -13.84 -13.29
CA GLY A 39 -2.76 -13.11 -14.52
C GLY A 39 -3.21 -11.66 -14.40
N HIS A 40 -2.35 -10.71 -14.79
CA HIS A 40 -2.53 -9.24 -14.88
C HIS A 40 -3.17 -8.45 -13.71
N ASN A 41 -3.77 -9.10 -12.69
CA ASN A 41 -4.58 -8.49 -11.64
C ASN A 41 -4.22 -9.04 -10.25
N CYS A 42 -2.92 -9.10 -9.92
CA CYS A 42 -2.50 -9.36 -8.55
C CYS A 42 -2.84 -8.16 -7.66
N SER A 43 -3.79 -8.35 -6.75
CA SER A 43 -4.04 -7.40 -5.68
C SER A 43 -2.84 -7.35 -4.73
N VAL A 44 -2.49 -6.14 -4.29
CA VAL A 44 -1.34 -5.87 -3.42
C VAL A 44 -1.82 -5.09 -2.22
N GLU A 45 -1.59 -5.65 -1.04
CA GLU A 45 -1.83 -4.98 0.23
C GLU A 45 -0.71 -3.99 0.51
N ILE A 46 -1.10 -2.80 0.94
CA ILE A 46 -0.23 -1.72 1.35
C ILE A 46 -0.28 -1.68 2.87
N LEU A 47 0.86 -1.94 3.49
CA LEU A 47 0.99 -1.99 4.93
C LEU A 47 1.84 -0.83 5.44
N VAL A 48 1.42 -0.26 6.57
CA VAL A 48 2.15 0.80 7.29
C VAL A 48 2.28 0.44 8.78
N PRO A 49 3.24 1.02 9.51
CA PRO A 49 3.29 0.95 10.95
C PRO A 49 2.00 1.50 11.56
N GLU A 50 1.56 0.88 12.66
CA GLU A 50 0.37 1.33 13.39
C GLU A 50 0.44 2.81 13.83
N ALA A 51 1.63 3.34 14.08
CA ALA A 51 1.82 4.75 14.43
C ALA A 51 1.47 5.73 13.29
N GLU A 52 1.61 5.28 12.04
CA GLU A 52 1.50 6.11 10.83
C GLU A 52 0.18 5.85 10.08
N VAL A 53 -0.73 5.07 10.66
CA VAL A 53 -2.02 4.70 10.02
C VAL A 53 -2.81 5.93 9.62
N ASP A 54 -2.93 6.87 10.56
CA ASP A 54 -3.79 8.05 10.43
C ASP A 54 -3.30 8.94 9.29
N GLU A 55 -2.00 9.31 9.33
CA GLU A 55 -1.35 10.08 8.27
C GLU A 55 -1.41 9.38 6.91
N ALA A 56 -1.15 8.06 6.88
CA ALA A 56 -1.25 7.32 5.62
C ALA A 56 -2.67 7.35 5.05
N LEU A 57 -3.70 7.24 5.89
CA LEU A 57 -5.10 7.32 5.47
C LEU A 57 -5.48 8.72 5.00
N GLU A 58 -4.99 9.79 5.64
CA GLU A 58 -5.20 11.16 5.19
C GLU A 58 -4.62 11.38 3.79
N ILE A 59 -3.38 10.93 3.57
CA ILE A 59 -2.73 10.99 2.26
C ILE A 59 -3.49 10.16 1.24
N ILE A 60 -3.90 8.93 1.57
CA ILE A 60 -4.63 8.05 0.65
C ILE A 60 -5.99 8.65 0.24
N ASN A 61 -6.67 9.37 1.13
CA ASN A 61 -7.93 10.04 0.81
C ASN A 61 -7.75 11.29 -0.09
N THR A 62 -6.53 11.79 -0.27
CA THR A 62 -6.23 12.96 -1.11
C THR A 62 -5.88 12.59 -2.56
N ILE A 63 -5.67 11.30 -2.86
CA ILE A 63 -5.18 10.79 -4.16
C ILE A 63 -6.31 10.48 -5.14
#